data_AF-A0A9E2YTH8-F1
#
_entry.id   AF-A0A9E2YTH8-F1
#
_cell.length_a   1.000
_cell.length_b   1.000
_cell.length_c   1.000
_cell.angle_alpha   90.00
_cell.angle_beta   90.00
_cell.angle_gamma   90.00
#
_symmetry.space_group_name_H-M   'P 1'
#
loop_
_entity.id
_entity.type
_entity.pdbx_description
1 polymer ?
#
loop_
_entity_poly.entity_id
_entity_poly.type
_entity_poly.pdbx_seq_one_letter_code
_entity_poly.pdbx_strand_id
1 'polypeptide(L)'
;MSVIQQHDIIQEDWANLSEQLASRPSRRHHWIRFFMPDLAISLAGITLIYCLLVFHAPQMLFRDSGTGWHLRTGERILTTGTLPQTDPYSFSKAGAPWLAGDWASDVAMASVWKIAGLSGVAWLFLIALAACTFLWVRLNWAAGGNLFITCLLAAPMLSTVSLRFLALPHVFGWILLIGFVLYFEGASPRFGIREAVVTGLGSVLWANVDGSFLMLPVVAVAYAIGHIVRLLVWQVDTALEWQRARWFLFAAATALGASVFNPCGVALHVHVLRYLTDVGLLDRIRELENFRFDAGGSWQILLTAGVATSGGVLALQQKKVGHFILTVLFLALALKSARTLPMATLILLPLANGAITGALRRTRELRPGLRHGLLHFLQYSDRLRLLDERFSGLVWTPFVALLVFGWLR
;
A
#
# COMPACT_ATOMS: atom_id res chain seq x y z
N MET A 1 3.42 -45.52 -17.34
CA MET A 1 2.95 -44.32 -18.07
C MET A 1 4.13 -43.41 -18.28
N SER A 2 4.40 -43.04 -19.54
CA SER A 2 5.52 -42.15 -19.86
C SER A 2 5.19 -40.72 -19.41
N VAL A 3 6.23 -39.94 -19.07
CA VAL A 3 6.12 -38.53 -18.62
C VAL A 3 5.35 -37.65 -19.62
N ILE A 4 5.29 -38.06 -20.89
CA ILE A 4 4.57 -37.39 -21.97
C ILE A 4 3.05 -37.58 -21.82
N GLN A 5 2.59 -38.81 -21.56
CA GLN A 5 1.15 -39.08 -21.31
C GLN A 5 0.63 -38.30 -20.09
N GLN A 6 1.46 -38.07 -19.09
CA GLN A 6 1.07 -37.34 -17.88
C GLN A 6 1.01 -35.82 -18.11
N HIS A 7 1.73 -35.30 -19.11
CA HIS A 7 1.67 -33.89 -19.50
C HIS A 7 0.38 -33.58 -20.28
N ASP A 8 0.00 -34.48 -21.19
CA ASP A 8 -1.23 -34.34 -22.00
C ASP A 8 -2.50 -34.43 -21.14
N ILE A 9 -2.54 -35.36 -20.18
CA ILE A 9 -3.67 -35.48 -19.24
C ILE A 9 -3.84 -34.20 -18.40
N ILE A 10 -2.73 -33.59 -17.97
CA ILE A 10 -2.78 -32.33 -17.19
C ILE A 10 -3.27 -31.18 -18.07
N GLN A 11 -2.83 -31.09 -19.34
CA GLN A 11 -3.30 -30.05 -20.27
C GLN A 11 -4.78 -30.21 -20.63
N GLU A 12 -5.27 -31.42 -20.84
CA GLU A 12 -6.70 -31.71 -21.05
C GLU A 12 -7.55 -31.38 -19.83
N ASP A 13 -7.07 -31.69 -18.61
CA ASP A 13 -7.74 -31.29 -17.36
C ASP A 13 -7.80 -29.77 -17.22
N TRP A 14 -6.74 -29.04 -17.60
CA TRP A 14 -6.75 -27.57 -17.59
C TRP A 14 -7.72 -26.97 -18.60
N ALA A 15 -7.78 -27.53 -19.81
CA ALA A 15 -8.73 -27.10 -20.83
C ALA A 15 -10.18 -27.31 -20.36
N ASN A 16 -10.51 -28.51 -19.87
CA ASN A 16 -11.84 -28.84 -19.34
C ASN A 16 -12.22 -28.03 -18.09
N LEU A 17 -11.28 -27.81 -17.16
CA LEU A 17 -11.53 -26.99 -15.98
C LEU A 17 -11.74 -25.51 -16.39
N SER A 18 -10.99 -25.01 -17.36
CA SER A 18 -11.16 -23.64 -17.87
C SER A 18 -12.51 -23.46 -18.57
N GLU A 19 -12.99 -24.47 -19.29
CA GLU A 19 -14.27 -24.47 -19.99
C GLU A 19 -15.46 -24.60 -19.02
N GLN A 20 -15.34 -25.48 -18.01
CA GLN A 20 -16.33 -25.60 -16.93
C GLN A 20 -16.40 -24.34 -16.06
N LEU A 21 -15.27 -23.64 -15.84
CA LEU A 21 -15.21 -22.39 -15.09
C LEU A 21 -15.63 -21.16 -15.91
N ALA A 22 -15.52 -21.20 -17.24
CA ALA A 22 -16.02 -20.19 -18.17
C ALA A 22 -17.55 -20.28 -18.36
N SER A 23 -18.16 -21.42 -18.05
CA SER A 23 -19.61 -21.55 -18.00
C SER A 23 -20.19 -20.59 -16.94
N ARG A 24 -21.05 -19.67 -17.39
CA ARG A 24 -21.66 -18.66 -16.51
C ARG A 24 -22.43 -19.36 -15.39
N PRO A 25 -22.14 -19.09 -14.10
CA PRO A 25 -22.81 -19.77 -13.02
C PRO A 25 -24.30 -19.38 -12.98
N SER A 26 -25.13 -20.38 -12.67
CA SER A 26 -26.58 -20.20 -12.52
C SER A 26 -26.91 -19.11 -11.48
N ARG A 27 -27.96 -18.33 -11.74
CA ARG A 27 -28.45 -17.19 -10.92
C ARG A 27 -28.76 -17.52 -9.43
N ARG A 28 -28.65 -18.78 -8.99
CA ARG A 28 -29.17 -19.27 -7.70
C ARG A 28 -28.32 -18.96 -6.46
N HIS A 29 -27.07 -18.50 -6.58
CA HIS A 29 -26.18 -18.29 -5.42
C HIS A 29 -25.72 -16.84 -5.21
N HIS A 30 -26.57 -15.85 -5.54
CA HIS A 30 -26.21 -14.43 -5.37
C HIS A 30 -26.07 -14.02 -3.90
N TRP A 31 -26.90 -14.57 -3.01
CA TRP A 31 -26.92 -14.24 -1.58
C TRP A 31 -25.64 -14.68 -0.85
N ILE A 32 -25.14 -15.89 -1.12
CA ILE A 32 -23.91 -16.41 -0.50
C ILE A 32 -22.69 -15.54 -0.86
N ARG A 33 -22.65 -15.00 -2.09
CA ARG A 33 -21.57 -14.10 -2.53
C ARG A 33 -21.54 -12.77 -1.78
N PHE A 34 -22.71 -12.29 -1.40
CA PHE A 34 -22.88 -11.06 -0.66
C PHE A 34 -22.53 -11.24 0.83
N PHE A 35 -22.87 -12.40 1.40
CA PHE A 35 -22.64 -12.71 2.82
C PHE A 35 -21.23 -13.22 3.14
N MET A 36 -20.54 -13.94 2.26
CA MET A 36 -19.19 -14.41 2.59
C MET A 36 -18.16 -13.28 2.41
N PRO A 37 -17.34 -12.97 3.44
CA PRO A 37 -16.24 -12.03 3.28
C PRO A 37 -15.13 -12.62 2.43
N ASP A 38 -14.57 -11.79 1.55
CA ASP A 38 -13.31 -12.12 0.88
C ASP A 38 -12.15 -12.01 1.88
N LEU A 39 -10.97 -12.47 1.48
CA LEU A 39 -9.77 -12.44 2.31
C LEU A 39 -9.40 -11.00 2.68
N ALA A 40 -9.62 -10.06 1.77
CA ALA A 40 -9.28 -8.65 1.98
C ALA A 40 -10.11 -8.05 3.13
N ILE A 41 -11.42 -8.26 3.14
CA ILE A 41 -12.32 -7.82 4.22
C ILE A 41 -12.06 -8.61 5.50
N SER A 42 -11.79 -9.92 5.39
CA SER A 42 -11.47 -10.76 6.55
C SER A 42 -10.21 -10.27 7.28
N LEU A 43 -9.12 -10.03 6.54
CA LEU A 43 -7.87 -9.51 7.11
C LEU A 43 -7.99 -8.04 7.57
N ALA A 44 -8.79 -7.22 6.88
CA ALA A 44 -9.09 -5.86 7.34
C ALA A 44 -9.88 -5.88 8.67
N GLY A 45 -10.86 -6.78 8.81
CA GLY A 45 -11.59 -7.01 10.06
C GLY A 45 -10.68 -7.53 11.19
N ILE A 46 -9.79 -8.47 10.88
CA ILE A 46 -8.77 -8.95 11.83
C ILE A 46 -7.84 -7.81 12.25
N THR A 47 -7.46 -6.92 11.32
CA THR A 47 -6.66 -5.73 11.63
C THR A 47 -7.39 -4.81 12.60
N LEU A 48 -8.69 -4.57 12.39
CA LEU A 48 -9.50 -3.79 13.32
C LEU A 48 -9.54 -4.42 14.71
N ILE A 49 -9.85 -5.73 14.79
CA ILE A 49 -9.88 -6.48 16.05
C ILE A 49 -8.51 -6.41 16.76
N TYR A 50 -7.42 -6.62 16.02
CA TYR A 50 -6.06 -6.48 16.55
C TYR A 50 -5.81 -5.07 17.09
N CYS A 51 -6.20 -4.03 16.35
CA CYS A 51 -6.01 -2.64 16.76
C CYS A 51 -6.71 -2.35 18.10
N LEU A 52 -7.89 -2.90 18.32
CA LEU A 52 -8.68 -2.64 19.52
C LEU A 52 -8.22 -3.47 20.72
N LEU A 53 -8.08 -4.79 20.51
CA LEU A 53 -7.90 -5.74 21.59
C LEU A 53 -6.44 -5.94 21.98
N VAL A 54 -5.51 -5.81 21.03
CA VAL A 54 -4.08 -6.10 21.24
C VAL A 54 -3.25 -4.83 21.23
N PHE A 55 -3.46 -3.94 20.25
CA PHE A 55 -2.72 -2.69 20.17
C PHE A 55 -3.23 -1.61 21.13
N HIS A 56 -4.45 -1.75 21.67
CA HIS A 56 -5.09 -0.74 22.52
C HIS A 56 -5.18 0.63 21.82
N ALA A 57 -5.74 0.63 20.62
CA ALA A 57 -5.92 1.81 19.76
C ALA A 57 -6.43 3.08 20.46
N PRO A 58 -7.46 3.06 21.34
CA PRO A 58 -7.94 4.29 21.98
C PRO A 58 -6.89 5.06 22.77
N GLN A 59 -5.86 4.40 23.32
CA GLN A 59 -4.72 5.09 23.95
C GLN A 59 -3.57 5.27 22.96
N MET A 60 -3.22 4.22 22.23
CA MET A 60 -1.98 4.19 21.44
C MET A 60 -2.02 5.03 20.16
N LEU A 61 -3.19 5.25 19.55
CA LEU A 61 -3.32 6.12 18.38
C LEU A 61 -2.99 7.59 18.70
N PHE A 62 -3.21 8.01 19.94
CA PHE A 62 -3.02 9.40 20.40
C PHE A 62 -1.76 9.58 21.24
N ARG A 63 -0.84 8.60 21.24
CA ARG A 63 0.42 8.70 21.99
C ARG A 63 1.38 9.76 21.47
N ASP A 64 1.15 10.25 20.24
CA ASP A 64 1.91 11.33 19.63
C ASP A 64 1.20 12.68 19.79
N SER A 65 1.98 13.71 20.11
CA SER A 65 1.46 15.07 20.34
C SER A 65 0.96 15.78 19.07
N GLY A 66 1.36 15.31 17.88
CA GLY A 66 1.00 15.90 16.59
C GLY A 66 -0.50 15.86 16.30
N THR A 67 -1.25 14.88 16.84
CA THR A 67 -2.70 14.81 16.63
C THR A 67 -3.42 16.08 17.11
N GLY A 68 -2.98 16.66 18.23
CA GLY A 68 -3.55 17.90 18.75
C GLY A 68 -3.31 19.10 17.81
N TRP A 69 -2.13 19.15 17.19
CA TRP A 69 -1.78 20.17 16.21
C TRP A 69 -2.71 20.12 14.98
N HIS A 70 -2.93 18.93 14.43
CA HIS A 70 -3.82 18.70 13.28
C HIS A 70 -5.27 19.08 13.61
N LEU A 71 -5.77 18.66 14.78
CA LEU A 71 -7.13 19.00 15.22
C LEU A 71 -7.33 20.51 15.37
N ARG A 72 -6.42 21.21 16.07
CA ARG A 72 -6.53 22.66 16.25
C ARG A 72 -6.38 23.43 14.95
N THR A 73 -5.50 22.98 14.07
CA THR A 73 -5.32 23.58 12.74
C THR A 73 -6.59 23.42 11.90
N GLY A 74 -7.17 22.23 11.86
CA GLY A 74 -8.42 21.98 11.16
C GLY A 74 -9.60 22.77 11.74
N GLU A 75 -9.71 22.87 13.07
CA GLU A 75 -10.72 23.72 13.72
C GLU A 75 -10.59 25.19 13.31
N ARG A 76 -9.35 25.70 13.26
CA ARG A 76 -9.06 27.07 12.83
C ARG A 76 -9.41 27.29 11.35
N ILE A 77 -9.09 26.34 10.48
CA ILE A 77 -9.45 26.42 9.05
C ILE A 77 -10.98 26.41 8.90
N LEU A 78 -11.68 25.50 9.60
CA LEU A 78 -13.14 25.41 9.57
C LEU A 78 -13.84 26.66 10.10
N THR A 79 -13.25 27.36 11.08
CA THR A 79 -13.84 28.56 11.69
C THR A 79 -13.54 29.83 10.90
N THR A 80 -12.34 29.95 10.34
CA THR A 80 -11.92 31.17 9.63
C THR A 80 -12.14 31.09 8.12
N GLY A 81 -12.29 29.89 7.55
CA GLY A 81 -12.33 29.68 6.10
C GLY A 81 -10.98 29.93 5.40
N THR A 82 -9.89 30.10 6.17
CA THR A 82 -8.58 30.47 5.63
C THR A 82 -7.48 29.55 6.15
N LEU A 83 -6.45 29.34 5.33
CA LEU A 83 -5.27 28.56 5.71
C LEU A 83 -4.32 29.40 6.58
N PRO A 84 -3.80 28.87 7.69
CA PRO A 84 -2.79 29.55 8.48
C PRO A 84 -1.53 29.81 7.66
N GLN A 85 -1.06 31.07 7.66
CA GLN A 85 0.20 31.47 7.01
C GLN A 85 1.36 31.59 8.00
N THR A 86 1.08 31.60 9.29
CA THR A 86 2.06 31.76 10.37
C THR A 86 1.83 30.71 11.44
N ASP A 87 2.91 30.24 12.07
CA ASP A 87 2.88 29.27 13.16
C ASP A 87 2.35 29.89 14.46
N PRO A 88 1.16 29.50 14.96
CA PRO A 88 0.63 30.03 16.21
C PRO A 88 1.01 29.17 17.43
N TYR A 89 1.63 28.01 17.25
CA TYR A 89 1.76 26.98 18.29
C TYR A 89 3.20 26.82 18.79
N SER A 90 4.21 27.08 17.94
CA SER A 90 5.61 26.95 18.34
C SER A 90 6.00 27.96 19.40
N PHE A 91 6.50 27.47 20.54
CA PHE A 91 7.00 28.33 21.64
C PHE A 91 8.15 29.26 21.21
N SER A 92 9.13 28.75 20.45
CA SER A 92 10.34 29.51 20.07
C SER A 92 10.26 30.21 18.71
N LYS A 93 9.20 29.96 17.93
CA LYS A 93 9.03 30.48 16.56
C LYS A 93 7.60 30.95 16.29
N ALA A 94 6.87 31.37 17.34
CA ALA A 94 5.52 31.91 17.19
C ALA A 94 5.52 33.08 16.19
N GLY A 95 4.56 33.06 15.26
CA GLY A 95 4.42 34.05 14.19
C GLY A 95 5.33 33.85 12.98
N ALA A 96 6.24 32.86 12.99
CA ALA A 96 7.07 32.56 11.82
C ALA A 96 6.23 32.02 10.65
N PRO A 97 6.64 32.23 9.38
CA PRO A 97 5.94 31.67 8.23
C PRO A 97 5.82 30.15 8.31
N TRP A 98 4.60 29.64 8.13
CA TRP A 98 4.28 28.21 8.20
C TRP A 98 3.34 27.83 7.07
N LEU A 99 3.57 26.63 6.51
CA LEU A 99 2.77 26.06 5.44
C LEU A 99 1.96 24.89 6.01
N ALA A 100 0.64 25.04 6.04
CA ALA A 100 -0.29 23.95 6.34
C ALA A 100 -0.44 23.04 5.11
N GLY A 101 0.57 22.19 4.87
CA GLY A 101 0.60 21.27 3.73
C GLY A 101 -0.48 20.19 3.77
N ASP A 102 -0.77 19.67 4.96
CA ASP A 102 -1.71 18.54 5.19
C ASP A 102 -3.12 19.03 5.56
N TRP A 103 -3.50 20.23 5.11
CA TRP A 103 -4.70 20.92 5.56
C TRP A 103 -6.00 20.15 5.31
N ALA A 104 -6.09 19.35 4.23
CA ALA A 104 -7.30 18.59 3.96
C ALA A 104 -7.50 17.48 4.99
N SER A 105 -6.42 16.87 5.45
CA SER A 105 -6.44 15.93 6.57
C SER A 105 -6.78 16.63 7.89
N ASP A 106 -6.23 17.82 8.14
CA ASP A 106 -6.58 18.63 9.32
C ASP A 106 -8.08 18.92 9.37
N VAL A 107 -8.65 19.37 8.26
CA VAL A 107 -10.08 19.66 8.12
C VAL A 107 -10.93 18.40 8.31
N ALA A 108 -10.53 17.27 7.73
CA ALA A 108 -11.23 16.00 7.89
C ALA A 108 -11.23 15.55 9.37
N MET A 109 -10.06 15.59 10.02
CA MET A 109 -9.91 15.24 11.44
C MET A 109 -10.75 16.15 12.33
N ALA A 110 -10.69 17.47 12.14
CA ALA A 110 -11.45 18.44 12.92
C ALA A 110 -12.96 18.32 12.70
N SER A 111 -13.40 17.99 11.48
CA SER A 111 -14.83 17.78 11.18
C SER A 111 -15.36 16.57 11.93
N VAL A 112 -14.63 15.45 11.93
CA VAL A 112 -15.01 14.24 12.67
C VAL A 112 -14.97 14.47 14.18
N TRP A 113 -13.95 15.18 14.66
CA TRP A 113 -13.82 15.58 16.06
C TRP A 113 -15.04 16.39 16.56
N LYS A 114 -15.54 17.35 15.77
CA LYS A 114 -16.74 18.13 16.12
C LYS A 114 -18.01 17.27 16.26
N ILE A 115 -18.10 16.14 15.56
CA ILE A 115 -19.29 15.28 15.55
C ILE A 115 -19.23 14.22 16.66
N ALA A 116 -18.07 13.58 16.85
CA ALA A 116 -17.94 12.36 17.66
C ALA A 116 -16.73 12.36 18.60
N GLY A 117 -16.09 13.51 18.82
CA GLY A 117 -14.95 13.63 19.71
C GLY A 117 -13.75 12.77 19.28
N LEU A 118 -12.90 12.41 20.25
CA LEU A 118 -11.64 11.70 19.99
C LEU A 118 -11.94 10.28 19.52
N SER A 119 -13.03 9.68 20.02
CA SER A 119 -13.51 8.39 19.55
C SER A 119 -13.81 8.42 18.05
N GLY A 120 -14.44 9.48 17.54
CA GLY A 120 -14.64 9.68 16.11
C GLY A 120 -13.34 9.73 15.31
N VAL A 121 -12.33 10.45 15.83
CA VAL A 121 -11.02 10.53 15.18
C VAL A 121 -10.32 9.17 15.18
N ALA A 122 -10.40 8.43 16.29
CA ALA A 122 -9.88 7.06 16.36
C ALA A 122 -10.53 6.18 15.29
N TRP A 123 -11.84 6.31 15.10
CA TRP A 123 -12.60 5.61 14.06
C TRP A 123 -12.12 5.89 12.65
N LEU A 124 -11.92 7.17 12.34
CA LEU A 124 -11.40 7.60 11.05
C LEU A 124 -10.08 6.88 10.73
N PHE A 125 -9.16 6.82 11.69
CA PHE A 125 -7.87 6.17 11.50
C PHE A 125 -7.93 4.64 11.53
N LEU A 126 -8.79 4.03 12.35
CA LEU A 126 -9.02 2.60 12.34
C LEU A 126 -9.55 2.12 10.98
N ILE A 127 -10.52 2.86 10.41
CA ILE A 127 -11.04 2.58 9.07
C ILE A 127 -9.95 2.79 8.02
N ALA A 128 -9.12 3.83 8.14
CA ALA A 128 -8.01 4.07 7.23
C ALA A 128 -6.95 2.93 7.28
N LEU A 129 -6.63 2.41 8.47
CA LEU A 129 -5.74 1.26 8.63
C LEU A 129 -6.35 -0.02 8.06
N ALA A 130 -7.65 -0.25 8.28
CA ALA A 130 -8.36 -1.36 7.66
C ALA A 130 -8.35 -1.27 6.13
N ALA A 131 -8.52 -0.07 5.57
CA ALA A 131 -8.41 0.19 4.14
C ALA A 131 -6.99 -0.09 3.62
N CYS A 132 -5.93 0.23 4.39
CA CYS A 132 -4.56 -0.14 4.05
C CYS A 132 -4.42 -1.67 3.94
N THR A 133 -4.91 -2.44 4.93
CA THR A 133 -4.87 -3.91 4.86
C THR A 133 -5.68 -4.44 3.69
N PHE A 134 -6.87 -3.90 3.44
CA PHE A 134 -7.69 -4.29 2.29
C PHE A 134 -6.92 -4.09 0.97
N LEU A 135 -6.38 -2.90 0.74
CA LEU A 135 -5.59 -2.58 -0.46
C LEU A 135 -4.31 -3.42 -0.54
N TRP A 136 -3.67 -3.72 0.59
CA TRP A 136 -2.50 -4.58 0.67
C TRP A 136 -2.79 -6.00 0.18
N VAL A 137 -3.95 -6.57 0.54
CA VAL A 137 -4.40 -7.87 0.00
C VAL A 137 -4.68 -7.77 -1.50
N ARG A 138 -5.34 -6.70 -1.96
CA ARG A 138 -5.58 -6.47 -3.39
C ARG A 138 -4.28 -6.32 -4.19
N LEU A 139 -3.25 -5.70 -3.62
CA LEU A 139 -1.93 -5.62 -4.23
C LEU A 139 -1.23 -6.98 -4.29
N ASN A 140 -1.37 -7.82 -3.26
CA ASN A 140 -0.90 -9.22 -3.33
C ASN A 140 -1.58 -9.92 -4.50
N TRP A 141 -2.86 -9.61 -4.76
CA TRP A 141 -3.62 -10.18 -5.84
C TRP A 141 -3.08 -9.78 -7.21
N ALA A 142 -2.92 -8.48 -7.44
CA ALA A 142 -2.35 -7.93 -8.66
C ALA A 142 -0.92 -8.41 -8.94
N ALA A 143 -0.09 -8.57 -7.89
CA ALA A 143 1.28 -9.06 -8.01
C ALA A 143 1.39 -10.56 -8.33
N GLY A 144 0.29 -11.32 -8.24
CA GLY A 144 0.26 -12.77 -8.45
C GLY A 144 0.70 -13.57 -7.22
N GLY A 145 0.57 -13.02 -6.01
CA GLY A 145 0.97 -13.65 -4.75
C GLY A 145 0.11 -14.84 -4.33
N ASN A 146 0.68 -15.78 -3.60
CA ASN A 146 -0.02 -16.95 -3.05
C ASN A 146 -0.81 -16.56 -1.80
N LEU A 147 -2.01 -17.14 -1.63
CA LEU A 147 -2.92 -16.84 -0.52
C LEU A 147 -2.34 -17.18 0.84
N PHE A 148 -1.73 -18.35 0.98
CA PHE A 148 -1.15 -18.77 2.26
C PHE A 148 0.07 -17.93 2.63
N ILE A 149 0.86 -17.54 1.62
CA ILE A 149 1.97 -16.60 1.82
C ILE A 149 1.42 -15.22 2.22
N THR A 150 0.32 -14.74 1.63
CA THR A 150 -0.35 -13.50 2.06
C THR A 150 -0.73 -13.57 3.54
N CYS A 151 -1.36 -14.66 3.98
CA CYS A 151 -1.72 -14.86 5.39
C CYS A 151 -0.49 -14.90 6.30
N LEU A 152 0.58 -15.59 5.88
CA LEU A 152 1.84 -15.66 6.63
C LEU A 152 2.49 -14.27 6.77
N LEU A 153 2.49 -13.47 5.69
CA LEU A 153 3.09 -12.13 5.67
C LEU A 153 2.23 -11.07 6.37
N ALA A 154 0.96 -11.36 6.71
CA ALA A 154 0.09 -10.42 7.42
C ALA A 154 0.63 -10.09 8.83
N ALA A 155 1.22 -11.06 9.53
CA ALA A 155 1.79 -10.85 10.86
C ALA A 155 3.01 -9.91 10.87
N PRO A 156 4.07 -10.12 10.05
CA PRO A 156 5.18 -9.16 9.97
C PRO A 156 4.77 -7.82 9.35
N MET A 157 3.77 -7.82 8.45
CA MET A 157 3.16 -6.60 7.95
C MET A 157 2.56 -5.76 9.10
N LEU A 158 1.63 -6.33 9.86
CA LEU A 158 0.97 -5.63 10.96
C LEU A 158 1.97 -5.19 12.04
N SER A 159 2.94 -6.05 12.36
CA SER A 159 3.96 -5.74 13.36
C SER A 159 4.85 -4.56 12.97
N THR A 160 5.18 -4.42 11.67
CA THR A 160 6.04 -3.33 11.19
C THR A 160 5.26 -2.03 11.03
N VAL A 161 4.03 -2.10 10.50
CA VAL A 161 3.19 -0.92 10.27
C VAL A 161 2.68 -0.35 11.61
N SER A 162 2.42 -1.20 12.63
CA SER A 162 1.92 -0.77 13.94
C SER A 162 2.87 0.15 14.72
N LEU A 163 4.16 0.16 14.36
CA LEU A 163 5.14 1.12 14.89
C LEU A 163 4.71 2.58 14.67
N ARG A 164 3.91 2.83 13.63
CA ARG A 164 3.40 4.16 13.26
C ARG A 164 1.87 4.19 13.15
N PHE A 165 1.17 3.30 13.85
CA PHE A 165 -0.27 3.45 14.09
C PHE A 165 -0.49 4.66 15.01
N LEU A 166 -0.63 5.82 14.37
CA LEU A 166 -0.85 7.10 15.00
C LEU A 166 -1.99 7.80 14.23
N ALA A 167 -2.76 8.61 14.93
CA ALA A 167 -3.83 9.41 14.35
C ALA A 167 -3.28 10.64 13.59
N LEU A 168 -2.43 10.39 12.58
CA LEU A 168 -1.71 11.40 11.80
C LEU A 168 -1.94 11.22 10.28
N PRO A 169 -1.84 12.32 9.48
CA PRO A 169 -2.15 12.31 8.05
C PRO A 169 -1.41 11.27 7.20
N HIS A 170 -0.23 10.82 7.63
CA HIS A 170 0.57 9.83 6.91
C HIS A 170 -0.16 8.52 6.60
N VAL A 171 -1.15 8.13 7.41
CA VAL A 171 -1.95 6.92 7.16
C VAL A 171 -2.75 7.06 5.85
N PHE A 172 -3.28 8.25 5.56
CA PHE A 172 -3.96 8.51 4.28
C PHE A 172 -2.98 8.47 3.11
N GLY A 173 -1.74 8.95 3.31
CA GLY A 173 -0.66 8.81 2.34
C GLY A 173 -0.37 7.34 2.00
N TRP A 174 -0.42 6.43 2.98
CA TRP A 174 -0.24 4.99 2.73
C TRP A 174 -1.35 4.40 1.86
N ILE A 175 -2.62 4.79 2.08
CA ILE A 175 -3.75 4.36 1.25
C ILE A 175 -3.50 4.76 -0.22
N LEU A 176 -3.13 6.02 -0.44
CA LEU A 176 -2.88 6.55 -1.78
C LEU A 176 -1.68 5.85 -2.43
N LEU A 177 -0.60 5.61 -1.68
CA LEU A 177 0.57 4.89 -2.17
C LEU A 177 0.24 3.46 -2.64
N ILE A 178 -0.41 2.66 -1.79
CA ILE A 178 -0.77 1.28 -2.16
C ILE A 178 -1.79 1.30 -3.30
N GLY A 179 -2.77 2.20 -3.25
CA GLY A 179 -3.79 2.35 -4.30
C GLY A 179 -3.18 2.68 -5.66
N PHE A 180 -2.19 3.55 -5.72
CA PHE A 180 -1.50 3.89 -6.96
C PHE A 180 -0.56 2.79 -7.46
N VAL A 181 0.16 2.09 -6.58
CA VAL A 181 0.93 0.92 -6.98
C VAL A 181 0.01 -0.17 -7.52
N LEU A 182 -1.13 -0.43 -6.87
CA LEU A 182 -2.16 -1.34 -7.36
C LEU A 182 -2.70 -0.92 -8.73
N TYR A 183 -2.96 0.37 -8.92
CA TYR A 183 -3.37 0.92 -10.22
C TYR A 183 -2.30 0.71 -11.30
N PHE A 184 -1.02 0.88 -10.97
CA PHE A 184 0.12 0.67 -11.87
C PHE A 184 0.31 -0.80 -12.25
N GLU A 185 0.12 -1.74 -11.32
CA GLU A 185 0.17 -3.18 -11.62
C GLU A 185 -0.94 -3.62 -12.60
N GLY A 186 -2.09 -2.93 -12.58
CA GLY A 186 -3.21 -3.17 -13.50
C GLY A 186 -3.22 -2.27 -14.75
N ALA A 187 -2.22 -1.41 -14.94
CA ALA A 187 -2.27 -0.39 -15.99
C ALA A 187 -2.18 -0.98 -17.40
N SER A 188 -3.03 -0.46 -18.30
CA SER A 188 -2.95 -0.76 -19.73
C SER A 188 -1.75 -0.05 -20.36
N PRO A 189 -1.16 -0.59 -21.45
CA PRO A 189 0.03 0.00 -22.08
C PRO A 189 -0.22 1.35 -22.78
N ARG A 190 -1.47 1.81 -22.87
CA ARG A 190 -1.84 3.09 -23.49
C ARG A 190 -2.21 4.11 -22.42
N PHE A 191 -1.60 5.30 -22.51
CA PHE A 191 -1.88 6.43 -21.62
C PHE A 191 -2.91 7.33 -22.28
N GLY A 192 -4.14 7.30 -21.79
CA GLY A 192 -5.23 8.13 -22.27
C GLY A 192 -5.61 9.23 -21.28
N ILE A 193 -6.71 9.92 -21.59
CA ILE A 193 -7.28 10.98 -20.75
C ILE A 193 -7.69 10.42 -19.38
N ARG A 194 -8.22 9.19 -19.35
CA ARG A 194 -8.62 8.54 -18.09
C ARG A 194 -7.43 8.39 -17.15
N GLU A 195 -6.31 7.89 -17.65
CA GLU A 195 -5.08 7.69 -16.88
C GLU A 195 -4.51 9.03 -16.39
N ALA A 196 -4.53 10.05 -17.24
CA ALA A 196 -4.14 11.41 -16.87
C ALA A 196 -5.04 12.00 -15.77
N VAL A 197 -6.35 11.82 -15.85
CA VAL A 197 -7.30 12.30 -14.85
C VAL A 197 -7.12 11.56 -13.53
N VAL A 198 -6.97 10.24 -13.54
CA VAL A 198 -6.78 9.44 -12.33
C VAL A 198 -5.46 9.81 -11.64
N THR A 199 -4.36 9.87 -12.39
CA THR A 199 -3.04 10.25 -11.83
C THR A 199 -3.00 11.70 -11.40
N GLY A 200 -3.59 12.61 -12.17
CA GLY A 200 -3.67 14.02 -11.85
C GLY A 200 -4.51 14.30 -10.62
N LEU A 201 -5.78 13.87 -10.59
CA LEU A 201 -6.67 14.10 -9.46
C LEU A 201 -6.18 13.41 -8.19
N GLY A 202 -5.65 12.18 -8.29
CA GLY A 202 -5.11 11.53 -7.11
C GLY A 202 -3.81 12.18 -6.63
N SER A 203 -3.00 12.77 -7.51
CA SER A 203 -1.86 13.59 -7.09
C SER A 203 -2.26 14.90 -6.42
N VAL A 204 -3.33 15.54 -6.90
CA VAL A 204 -3.92 16.72 -6.25
C VAL A 204 -4.40 16.34 -4.85
N LEU A 205 -5.20 15.28 -4.75
CA LEU A 205 -5.71 14.80 -3.47
C LEU A 205 -4.55 14.50 -2.51
N TRP A 206 -3.53 13.77 -2.96
CA TRP A 206 -2.39 13.42 -2.12
C TRP A 206 -1.63 14.65 -1.62
N ALA A 207 -1.36 15.61 -2.49
CA ALA A 207 -0.61 16.83 -2.13
C ALA A 207 -1.33 17.71 -1.08
N ASN A 208 -2.64 17.54 -0.90
CA ASN A 208 -3.42 18.26 0.12
C ASN A 208 -3.63 17.45 1.41
N VAL A 209 -3.30 16.16 1.40
CA VAL A 209 -3.58 15.19 2.46
C VAL A 209 -2.32 14.82 3.22
N ASP A 210 -1.21 14.55 2.54
CA ASP A 210 0.04 14.15 3.20
C ASP A 210 1.28 14.56 2.39
N GLY A 211 2.31 15.04 3.10
CA GLY A 211 3.59 15.46 2.53
C GLY A 211 4.37 14.39 1.74
N SER A 212 3.97 13.11 1.76
CA SER A 212 4.60 12.06 0.94
C SER A 212 4.13 12.01 -0.52
N PHE A 213 3.33 12.98 -0.99
CA PHE A 213 2.79 13.00 -2.35
C PHE A 213 3.82 12.85 -3.49
N LEU A 214 5.08 13.26 -3.26
CA LEU A 214 6.18 13.04 -4.22
C LEU A 214 6.50 11.56 -4.46
N MET A 215 6.02 10.64 -3.61
CA MET A 215 6.18 9.21 -3.83
C MET A 215 5.44 8.74 -5.09
N LEU A 216 4.34 9.38 -5.49
CA LEU A 216 3.61 9.01 -6.71
C LEU A 216 4.48 9.12 -7.97
N PRO A 217 5.06 10.29 -8.30
CA PRO A 217 5.94 10.39 -9.47
C PRO A 217 7.24 9.59 -9.30
N VAL A 218 7.78 9.46 -8.08
CA VAL A 218 8.97 8.64 -7.82
C VAL A 218 8.73 7.17 -8.16
N VAL A 219 7.60 6.60 -7.71
CA VAL A 219 7.21 5.22 -8.02
C VAL A 219 6.96 5.07 -9.52
N ALA A 220 6.27 6.01 -10.16
CA ALA A 220 6.05 5.97 -11.60
C ALA A 220 7.38 5.98 -12.38
N VAL A 221 8.33 6.83 -12.01
CA VAL A 221 9.68 6.83 -12.61
C VAL A 221 10.40 5.51 -12.37
N ALA A 222 10.30 4.90 -11.19
CA ALA A 222 10.90 3.59 -10.92
C ALA A 222 10.36 2.50 -11.88
N TYR A 223 9.06 2.47 -12.16
CA TYR A 223 8.49 1.59 -13.17
C TYR A 223 8.97 1.93 -14.59
N ALA A 224 9.05 3.22 -14.94
CA ALA A 224 9.57 3.66 -16.25
C ALA A 224 11.01 3.18 -16.48
N ILE A 225 11.90 3.40 -15.50
CA ILE A 225 13.28 2.92 -15.52
C ILE A 225 13.30 1.39 -15.63
N GLY A 226 12.42 0.69 -14.91
CA GLY A 226 12.29 -0.76 -15.00
C GLY A 226 12.02 -1.25 -16.44
N HIS A 227 11.12 -0.58 -17.15
CA HIS A 227 10.84 -0.90 -18.56
C HIS A 227 12.00 -0.53 -19.50
N ILE A 228 12.67 0.61 -19.28
CA ILE A 228 13.84 1.02 -20.08
C ILE A 228 15.00 0.05 -19.89
N VAL A 229 15.31 -0.35 -18.65
CA VAL A 229 16.39 -1.31 -18.37
C VAL A 229 16.09 -2.67 -19.03
N ARG A 230 14.82 -3.08 -19.09
CA ARG A 230 14.45 -4.32 -19.78
C ARG A 230 14.79 -4.30 -21.27
N LEU A 231 14.61 -3.15 -21.93
CA LEU A 231 15.01 -2.94 -23.33
C LEU A 231 16.53 -3.06 -23.55
N LEU A 232 17.32 -2.63 -22.57
CA LEU A 232 18.78 -2.63 -22.66
C LEU A 232 19.41 -3.99 -22.39
N VAL A 233 18.79 -4.80 -21.52
CA VAL A 233 19.42 -6.02 -20.98
C VAL A 233 18.86 -7.31 -21.61
N TRP A 234 17.57 -7.35 -21.98
CA TRP A 234 16.93 -8.57 -22.49
C TRP A 234 16.32 -8.36 -23.87
N GLN A 235 16.30 -9.42 -24.67
CA GLN A 235 15.49 -9.47 -25.89
C GLN A 235 14.00 -9.53 -25.49
N VAL A 236 13.29 -8.43 -25.71
CA VAL A 236 11.88 -8.21 -25.38
C VAL A 236 11.22 -7.45 -26.53
N ASP A 237 9.89 -7.38 -26.53
CA ASP A 237 9.16 -6.55 -27.49
C ASP A 237 9.45 -5.06 -27.24
N THR A 238 10.28 -4.49 -28.11
CA THR A 238 10.72 -3.10 -28.01
C THR A 238 9.56 -2.11 -28.04
N ALA A 239 8.56 -2.37 -28.86
CA ALA A 239 7.42 -1.46 -29.02
C ALA A 239 6.56 -1.43 -27.76
N LEU A 240 6.27 -2.60 -27.19
CA LEU A 240 5.46 -2.71 -25.97
C LEU A 240 6.17 -2.09 -24.75
N GLU A 241 7.44 -2.39 -24.55
CA GLU A 241 8.19 -1.89 -23.40
C GLU A 241 8.41 -0.38 -23.48
N TRP A 242 8.63 0.18 -24.68
CA TRP A 242 8.68 1.63 -24.87
C TRP A 242 7.34 2.31 -24.62
N GLN A 243 6.23 1.70 -25.05
CA GLN A 243 4.88 2.19 -24.73
C GLN A 243 4.65 2.24 -23.22
N ARG A 244 5.02 1.18 -22.49
CA ARG A 244 4.91 1.15 -21.02
C ARG A 244 5.84 2.16 -20.35
N ALA A 245 7.09 2.29 -20.79
CA ALA A 245 8.01 3.30 -20.25
C ALA A 245 7.43 4.72 -20.41
N ARG A 246 6.92 5.05 -21.61
CA ARG A 246 6.26 6.33 -21.88
C ARG A 246 5.02 6.53 -21.04
N TRP A 247 4.22 5.49 -20.84
CA TRP A 247 3.04 5.54 -19.96
C TRP A 247 3.42 6.02 -18.56
N PHE A 248 4.44 5.39 -17.97
CA PHE A 248 4.91 5.73 -16.63
C PHE A 248 5.58 7.10 -16.56
N LEU A 249 6.30 7.52 -17.61
CA LEU A 249 6.84 8.88 -17.70
C LEU A 249 5.74 9.94 -17.77
N PHE A 250 4.67 9.69 -18.54
CA PHE A 250 3.52 10.58 -18.58
C PHE A 250 2.73 10.59 -17.28
N ALA A 251 2.58 9.44 -16.61
CA ALA A 251 2.00 9.38 -15.27
C ALA A 251 2.82 10.21 -14.27
N ALA A 252 4.15 10.08 -14.30
CA ALA A 252 5.06 10.86 -13.45
C ALA A 252 4.97 12.37 -13.74
N ALA A 253 4.99 12.76 -15.01
CA ALA A 253 4.87 14.16 -15.42
C ALA A 253 3.50 14.75 -15.04
N THR A 254 2.42 13.98 -15.22
CA THR A 254 1.07 14.38 -14.84
C THR A 254 0.95 14.52 -13.33
N ALA A 255 1.49 13.58 -12.55
CA ALA A 255 1.50 13.66 -11.09
C ALA A 255 2.31 14.89 -10.60
N LEU A 256 3.52 15.09 -11.11
CA LEU A 256 4.33 16.27 -10.75
C LEU A 256 3.62 17.57 -11.09
N GLY A 257 3.10 17.72 -12.32
CA GLY A 257 2.38 18.92 -12.73
C GLY A 257 1.11 19.13 -11.92
N ALA A 258 0.33 18.08 -11.68
CA ALA A 258 -0.93 18.17 -10.96
C ALA A 258 -0.76 18.45 -9.47
N SER A 259 0.32 17.96 -8.84
CA SER A 259 0.60 18.22 -7.42
C SER A 259 0.75 19.71 -7.08
N VAL A 260 0.97 20.58 -8.06
CA VAL A 260 1.01 22.05 -7.88
C VAL A 260 -0.39 22.63 -7.63
N PHE A 261 -1.48 21.94 -7.99
CA PHE A 261 -2.85 22.38 -7.69
C PHE A 261 -3.22 22.09 -6.22
N ASN A 262 -2.56 22.82 -5.32
CA ASN A 262 -2.87 22.89 -3.91
C ASN A 262 -2.79 24.38 -3.47
N PRO A 263 -3.40 24.79 -2.35
CA PRO A 263 -3.39 26.18 -1.91
C PRO A 263 -1.99 26.78 -1.69
N CYS A 264 -0.98 25.95 -1.40
CA CYS A 264 0.41 26.37 -1.25
C CYS A 264 1.20 26.40 -2.58
N GLY A 265 0.62 25.89 -3.67
CA GLY A 265 1.25 25.84 -4.99
C GLY A 265 2.62 25.16 -4.97
N VAL A 266 3.58 25.79 -5.65
CA VAL A 266 4.99 25.34 -5.73
C VAL A 266 5.73 25.48 -4.40
N ALA A 267 5.25 26.33 -3.48
CA ALA A 267 5.90 26.50 -2.19
C ALA A 267 5.90 25.20 -1.37
N LEU A 268 4.91 24.33 -1.57
CA LEU A 268 4.87 23.00 -0.95
C LEU A 268 6.07 22.14 -1.41
N HIS A 269 6.37 22.11 -2.71
CA HIS A 269 7.52 21.37 -3.26
C HIS A 269 8.83 21.90 -2.72
N VAL A 270 8.99 23.23 -2.69
CA VAL A 270 10.19 23.87 -2.14
C VAL A 270 10.34 23.54 -0.66
N HIS A 271 9.25 23.53 0.10
CA HIS A 271 9.25 23.17 1.51
C HIS A 271 9.70 21.73 1.72
N VAL A 272 9.14 20.77 0.97
CA VAL A 272 9.54 19.36 1.05
C VAL A 272 11.01 19.18 0.65
N LEU A 273 11.48 19.85 -0.40
CA LEU A 273 12.89 19.77 -0.82
C LEU A 273 13.83 20.35 0.24
N ARG A 274 13.49 21.49 0.85
CA ARG A 274 14.27 22.07 1.97
C ARG A 274 14.29 21.14 3.17
N TYR A 275 13.14 20.57 3.54
CA TYR A 275 13.02 19.62 4.65
C TYR A 275 13.90 18.38 4.43
N LEU A 276 13.94 17.85 3.20
CA LEU A 276 14.76 16.69 2.86
C LEU A 276 16.27 16.99 2.75
N THR A 277 16.66 18.26 2.66
CA THR A 277 18.08 18.69 2.51
C THR A 277 18.65 19.30 3.78
N ASP A 278 17.83 19.62 4.79
CA ASP A 278 18.27 20.17 6.06
C ASP A 278 18.78 19.07 7.01
N VAL A 279 20.05 18.71 6.84
CA VAL A 279 20.72 17.63 7.61
C VAL A 279 20.67 17.89 9.13
N GLY A 280 20.75 19.16 9.56
CA GLY A 280 20.74 19.50 10.99
C GLY A 280 19.37 19.34 11.66
N LEU A 281 18.28 19.42 10.89
CA LEU A 281 16.92 19.18 11.34
C LEU A 281 16.57 17.68 11.27
N LEU A 282 17.09 16.97 10.26
CA LEU A 282 16.93 15.52 10.11
C LEU A 282 17.58 14.73 11.27
N ASP A 283 18.76 15.15 11.74
CA ASP A 283 19.48 14.49 12.85
C ASP A 283 18.83 14.69 14.23
N ARG A 284 17.93 15.66 14.37
CA ARG A 284 17.28 16.00 15.65
C ARG A 284 15.86 15.47 15.78
N ILE A 285 15.25 15.06 14.68
CA ILE A 285 13.89 14.51 14.70
C ILE A 285 13.97 13.01 14.91
N ARG A 286 13.53 12.56 16.08
CA ARG A 286 13.49 11.14 16.46
C ARG A 286 12.73 10.26 15.46
N GLU A 287 11.77 10.83 14.72
CA GLU A 287 11.03 10.12 13.66
C GLU A 287 11.86 9.84 12.39
N LEU A 288 12.96 10.58 12.22
CA LEU A 288 13.87 10.51 11.07
C LEU A 288 15.19 9.84 11.43
N GLU A 289 15.37 9.43 12.68
CA GLU A 289 16.52 8.63 13.10
C GLU A 289 16.60 7.32 12.29
N ASN A 290 17.84 6.89 12.10
CA ASN A 290 18.15 5.60 11.48
C ASN A 290 17.48 4.46 12.25
N PHE A 291 17.10 3.41 11.53
CA PHE A 291 16.53 2.24 12.16
C PHE A 291 17.52 1.58 13.15
N ARG A 292 17.06 1.39 14.38
CA ARG A 292 17.82 0.77 15.46
C ARG A 292 17.60 -0.74 15.48
N PHE A 293 18.63 -1.50 15.08
CA PHE A 293 18.60 -2.97 15.04
C PHE A 293 18.52 -3.64 16.41
N ASP A 294 18.82 -2.90 17.47
CA ASP A 294 18.84 -3.37 18.87
C ASP A 294 17.52 -3.17 19.61
N ALA A 295 16.51 -2.53 19.00
CA ALA A 295 15.22 -2.30 19.62
C ALA A 295 14.37 -3.58 19.72
N GLY A 296 13.61 -3.73 20.81
CA GLY A 296 12.63 -4.81 20.93
C GLY A 296 11.65 -4.79 19.74
N GLY A 297 11.50 -5.92 19.05
CA GLY A 297 10.71 -6.01 17.82
C GLY A 297 11.49 -5.81 16.51
N SER A 298 12.82 -5.63 16.58
CA SER A 298 13.67 -5.50 15.38
C SER A 298 13.70 -6.76 14.52
N TRP A 299 13.50 -7.94 15.11
CA TRP A 299 13.53 -9.21 14.37
C TRP A 299 12.42 -9.27 13.30
N GLN A 300 11.21 -8.76 13.60
CA GLN A 300 10.10 -8.73 12.63
C GLN A 300 10.43 -7.81 11.46
N ILE A 301 11.11 -6.69 11.74
CA ILE A 301 11.53 -5.72 10.73
C ILE A 301 12.63 -6.31 9.86
N LEU A 302 13.58 -7.02 10.47
CA LEU A 302 14.60 -7.79 9.76
C LEU A 302 13.99 -8.89 8.89
N LEU A 303 12.96 -9.58 9.38
CA LEU A 303 12.22 -10.57 8.58
C LEU A 303 11.51 -9.89 7.40
N THR A 304 10.82 -8.77 7.62
CA THR A 304 10.20 -7.98 6.55
C THR A 304 11.24 -7.55 5.51
N ALA A 305 12.38 -7.01 5.94
CA ALA A 305 13.46 -6.59 5.06
C ALA A 305 14.08 -7.78 4.31
N GLY A 306 14.26 -8.92 4.97
CA GLY A 306 14.79 -10.15 4.38
C GLY A 306 13.86 -10.74 3.32
N VAL A 307 12.55 -10.81 3.61
CA VAL A 307 11.53 -11.24 2.64
C VAL A 307 11.46 -10.27 1.47
N ALA A 308 11.44 -8.96 1.74
CA ALA A 308 11.42 -7.92 0.71
C ALA A 308 12.65 -8.00 -0.20
N THR A 309 13.84 -8.15 0.36
CA THR A 309 15.11 -8.29 -0.37
C THR A 309 15.09 -9.55 -1.23
N SER A 310 14.72 -10.69 -0.65
CA SER A 310 14.61 -11.97 -1.36
C SER A 310 13.61 -11.87 -2.52
N GLY A 311 12.45 -11.26 -2.26
CA GLY A 311 11.43 -10.99 -3.27
C GLY A 311 11.93 -10.09 -4.40
N GLY A 312 12.67 -9.02 -4.08
CA GLY A 312 13.28 -8.14 -5.08
C GLY A 312 14.30 -8.86 -5.96
N VAL A 313 15.20 -9.65 -5.38
CA VAL A 313 16.16 -10.47 -6.14
C VAL A 313 15.44 -11.45 -7.06
N LEU A 314 14.42 -12.13 -6.57
CA LEU A 314 13.58 -13.03 -7.38
C LEU A 314 12.82 -12.28 -8.47
N ALA A 315 12.36 -11.05 -8.20
CA ALA A 315 11.71 -10.20 -9.19
C ALA A 315 12.67 -9.84 -10.33
N LEU A 316 13.94 -9.52 -10.02
CA LEU A 316 14.97 -9.28 -11.03
C LEU A 316 15.23 -10.52 -11.88
N GLN A 317 15.35 -11.71 -11.27
CA GLN A 317 15.47 -12.98 -12.00
C GLN A 317 14.27 -13.24 -12.91
N GLN A 318 13.09 -12.75 -12.54
CA GLN A 318 11.87 -12.84 -13.34
C GLN A 318 11.72 -11.72 -14.38
N LYS A 319 12.74 -10.86 -14.54
CA LYS A 319 12.75 -9.67 -15.40
C LYS A 319 11.72 -8.61 -14.98
N LYS A 320 11.21 -8.64 -13.75
CA LYS A 320 10.36 -7.60 -13.16
C LYS A 320 11.21 -6.48 -12.56
N VAL A 321 11.98 -5.79 -13.40
CA VAL A 321 12.99 -4.81 -12.96
C VAL A 321 12.37 -3.66 -12.15
N GLY A 322 11.15 -3.21 -12.51
CA GLY A 322 10.45 -2.17 -11.74
C GLY A 322 10.23 -2.56 -10.27
N HIS A 323 9.82 -3.80 -10.01
CA HIS A 323 9.68 -4.29 -8.63
C HIS A 323 11.02 -4.31 -7.89
N PHE A 324 12.10 -4.74 -8.55
CA PHE A 324 13.45 -4.72 -7.98
C PHE A 324 13.91 -3.30 -7.63
N ILE A 325 13.69 -2.33 -8.51
CA ILE A 325 14.00 -0.91 -8.25
C ILE A 325 13.21 -0.40 -7.05
N LEU A 326 11.90 -0.70 -6.97
CA LEU A 326 11.08 -0.36 -5.82
C LEU A 326 11.61 -1.00 -4.53
N THR A 327 12.03 -2.27 -4.57
CA THR A 327 12.68 -2.93 -3.43
C THR A 327 13.91 -2.18 -2.97
N VAL A 328 14.83 -1.86 -3.88
CA VAL A 328 16.05 -1.11 -3.53
C VAL A 328 15.71 0.27 -2.97
N LEU A 329 14.80 1.00 -3.63
CA LEU A 329 14.38 2.33 -3.23
C LEU A 329 13.77 2.34 -1.82
N PHE A 330 12.73 1.54 -1.59
CA PHE A 330 12.02 1.54 -0.32
C PHE A 330 12.83 0.93 0.83
N LEU A 331 13.71 -0.05 0.56
CA LEU A 331 14.65 -0.53 1.57
C LEU A 331 15.69 0.54 1.93
N ALA A 332 16.25 1.24 0.94
CA ALA A 332 17.18 2.34 1.20
C ALA A 332 16.53 3.47 2.01
N LEU A 333 15.30 3.84 1.66
CA LEU A 333 14.52 4.83 2.42
C LEU A 333 14.21 4.32 3.84
N ALA A 334 13.83 3.06 4.01
CA ALA A 334 13.52 2.45 5.30
C ALA A 334 14.73 2.38 6.23
N LEU A 335 15.91 2.12 5.68
CA LEU A 335 17.16 2.16 6.44
C LEU A 335 17.51 3.59 6.87
N LYS A 336 17.27 4.58 5.99
CA LYS A 336 17.53 5.99 6.27
C LYS A 336 16.54 6.58 7.27
N SER A 337 15.28 6.14 7.28
CA SER A 337 14.24 6.70 8.13
C SER A 337 13.20 5.67 8.52
N ALA A 338 13.04 5.48 9.83
CA ALA A 338 12.01 4.62 10.41
C ALA A 338 10.58 5.02 9.98
N ARG A 339 10.34 6.30 9.63
CA ARG A 339 9.06 6.79 9.11
C ARG A 339 8.62 6.08 7.83
N THR A 340 9.55 5.57 7.03
CA THR A 340 9.25 4.93 5.74
C THR A 340 9.11 3.41 5.83
N LEU A 341 9.39 2.80 6.99
CA LEU A 341 9.22 1.36 7.22
C LEU A 341 7.80 0.87 6.89
N PRO A 342 6.71 1.55 7.30
CA PRO A 342 5.35 1.15 6.94
C PRO A 342 5.12 1.16 5.43
N MET A 343 5.60 2.20 4.73
CA MET A 343 5.48 2.31 3.26
C MET A 343 6.22 1.17 2.57
N ALA A 344 7.47 0.90 2.99
CA ALA A 344 8.26 -0.20 2.47
C ALA A 344 7.57 -1.54 2.71
N THR A 345 7.02 -1.77 3.89
CA THR A 345 6.31 -3.01 4.23
C THR A 345 5.05 -3.21 3.39
N LEU A 346 4.26 -2.15 3.25
CA LEU A 346 2.97 -2.18 2.55
C LEU A 346 3.14 -2.38 1.04
N ILE A 347 4.25 -1.93 0.46
CA ILE A 347 4.55 -2.11 -0.96
C ILE A 347 5.37 -3.37 -1.24
N LEU A 348 6.43 -3.62 -0.46
CA LEU A 348 7.39 -4.66 -0.80
C LEU A 348 6.92 -6.07 -0.47
N LEU A 349 6.15 -6.28 0.61
CA LEU A 349 5.67 -7.62 0.96
C LEU A 349 4.72 -8.22 -0.10
N PRO A 350 3.73 -7.47 -0.65
CA PRO A 350 2.90 -7.97 -1.74
C PRO A 350 3.68 -8.31 -3.01
N LEU A 351 4.60 -7.41 -3.42
CA LEU A 351 5.43 -7.61 -4.59
C LEU A 351 6.40 -8.79 -4.40
N ALA A 352 6.95 -8.95 -3.19
CA ALA A 352 7.77 -10.08 -2.81
C ALA A 352 6.99 -11.40 -2.84
N ASN A 353 5.76 -11.42 -2.34
CA ASN A 353 4.89 -12.60 -2.44
C ASN A 353 4.66 -13.01 -3.91
N GLY A 354 4.35 -12.05 -4.78
CA GLY A 354 4.22 -12.28 -6.22
C GLY A 354 5.48 -12.88 -6.84
N ALA A 355 6.66 -12.33 -6.50
CA ALA A 355 7.94 -12.86 -6.97
C ALA A 355 8.25 -14.25 -6.39
N ILE A 356 8.07 -14.48 -5.10
CA ILE A 356 8.28 -15.79 -4.46
C ILE A 356 7.38 -16.85 -5.10
N THR A 357 6.10 -16.52 -5.28
CA THR A 357 5.13 -17.41 -5.92
C THR A 357 5.51 -17.73 -7.36
N GLY A 358 5.96 -16.73 -8.12
CA GLY A 358 6.47 -16.91 -9.48
C GLY A 358 7.72 -17.78 -9.54
N ALA A 359 8.64 -17.64 -8.59
CA ALA A 359 9.85 -18.45 -8.49
C ALA A 359 9.51 -19.91 -8.17
N LEU A 360 8.65 -20.14 -7.16
CA LEU A 360 8.18 -21.48 -6.77
C LEU A 360 7.52 -22.24 -7.93
N ARG A 361 6.74 -21.55 -8.78
CA ARG A 361 6.14 -22.16 -9.98
C ARG A 361 7.17 -22.60 -11.02
N ARG A 362 8.32 -21.93 -11.09
CA ARG A 362 9.37 -22.21 -12.09
C ARG A 362 10.36 -23.29 -11.63
N THR A 363 10.36 -23.66 -10.36
CA THR A 363 11.28 -24.68 -9.82
C THR A 363 10.99 -26.06 -10.41
N ARG A 364 11.90 -26.57 -11.26
CA ARG A 364 11.74 -27.88 -11.94
C ARG A 364 12.56 -29.01 -11.33
N GLU A 365 13.63 -28.69 -10.62
CA GLU A 365 14.66 -29.63 -10.13
C GLU A 365 14.33 -30.30 -8.78
N LEU A 366 13.12 -30.10 -8.25
CA LEU A 366 12.70 -30.74 -7.01
C LEU A 366 12.44 -32.24 -7.20
N ARG A 367 12.69 -33.02 -6.15
CA ARG A 367 12.29 -34.44 -6.08
C ARG A 367 10.80 -34.58 -6.44
N PRO A 368 10.39 -35.63 -7.18
CA PRO A 368 9.02 -35.75 -7.70
C PRO A 368 7.94 -35.54 -6.63
N GLY A 369 8.05 -36.17 -5.45
CA GLY A 369 7.06 -36.00 -4.37
C GLY A 369 6.96 -34.55 -3.87
N LEU A 370 8.08 -33.87 -3.66
CA LEU A 370 8.11 -32.47 -3.25
C LEU A 370 7.54 -31.54 -4.33
N ARG A 371 7.85 -31.81 -5.60
CA ARG A 371 7.31 -31.05 -6.73
C ARG A 371 5.79 -31.20 -6.84
N HIS A 372 5.26 -32.41 -6.68
CA HIS A 372 3.81 -32.64 -6.68
C HIS A 372 3.14 -31.91 -5.51
N GLY A 373 3.71 -32.00 -4.29
CA GLY A 373 3.20 -31.27 -3.13
C GLY A 373 3.19 -29.76 -3.33
N LEU A 374 4.27 -29.19 -3.86
CA LEU A 374 4.38 -27.77 -4.16
C LEU A 374 3.34 -27.32 -5.21
N LEU A 375 3.18 -28.07 -6.30
CA LEU A 375 2.18 -27.76 -7.32
C LEU A 375 0.76 -27.86 -6.78
N HIS A 376 0.46 -28.87 -5.96
CA HIS A 376 -0.83 -28.98 -5.28
C HIS A 376 -1.08 -27.78 -4.37
N PHE A 377 -0.10 -27.37 -3.58
CA PHE A 377 -0.20 -26.19 -2.71
C PHE A 377 -0.48 -24.91 -3.50
N LEU A 378 0.24 -24.68 -4.61
CA LEU A 378 0.06 -23.52 -5.47
C LEU A 378 -1.30 -23.54 -6.18
N GLN A 379 -1.70 -24.69 -6.72
CA GLN A 379 -3.01 -24.86 -7.37
C GLN A 379 -4.16 -24.71 -6.39
N TYR A 380 -4.01 -25.21 -5.16
CA TYR A 380 -5.04 -25.05 -4.13
C TYR A 380 -5.22 -23.57 -3.76
N SER A 381 -4.12 -22.83 -3.62
CA SER A 381 -4.18 -21.38 -3.47
C SER A 381 -4.87 -20.69 -4.65
N ASP A 382 -4.60 -21.10 -5.90
CA ASP A 382 -5.23 -20.49 -7.08
C ASP A 382 -6.74 -20.73 -7.09
N ARG A 383 -7.19 -21.95 -6.76
CA ARG A 383 -8.62 -22.27 -6.64
C ARG A 383 -9.28 -21.44 -5.55
N LEU A 384 -8.63 -21.26 -4.41
CA LEU A 384 -9.15 -20.42 -3.33
C LEU A 384 -9.24 -18.95 -3.75
N ARG A 385 -8.27 -18.43 -4.50
CA ARG A 385 -8.32 -17.05 -5.03
C ARG A 385 -9.46 -16.85 -6.03
N LEU A 386 -9.70 -17.82 -6.90
CA LEU A 386 -10.86 -17.79 -7.81
C LEU A 386 -12.20 -17.84 -7.06
N LEU A 387 -12.25 -18.48 -5.89
CA LEU A 387 -13.42 -18.43 -5.01
C LEU A 387 -13.51 -17.07 -4.30
N ASP A 388 -12.40 -16.55 -3.81
CA ASP A 388 -12.27 -15.24 -3.15
C ASP A 388 -12.79 -14.10 -4.03
N GLU A 389 -12.44 -14.10 -5.32
CA GLU A 389 -12.92 -13.12 -6.31
C GLU A 389 -14.44 -13.11 -6.48
N ARG A 390 -15.13 -14.18 -6.10
CA ARG A 390 -16.59 -14.28 -6.19
C ARG A 390 -17.29 -13.71 -4.95
N PHE A 391 -16.55 -13.44 -3.89
CA PHE A 391 -17.07 -12.94 -2.62
C PHE A 391 -16.85 -11.43 -2.50
N SER A 392 -17.86 -10.74 -1.96
CA SER A 392 -17.78 -9.31 -1.75
C SER A 392 -17.76 -8.91 -0.28
N GLY A 393 -18.31 -9.72 0.64
CA GLY A 393 -18.28 -9.45 2.08
C GLY A 393 -18.91 -8.16 2.61
N LEU A 394 -19.46 -7.32 1.73
CA LEU A 394 -19.86 -5.95 2.05
C LEU A 394 -20.89 -5.88 3.20
N VAL A 395 -21.70 -6.93 3.39
CA VAL A 395 -22.69 -7.02 4.48
C VAL A 395 -22.06 -6.89 5.86
N TRP A 396 -20.85 -7.41 6.08
CA TRP A 396 -20.25 -7.44 7.42
C TRP A 396 -19.60 -6.12 7.81
N THR A 397 -19.30 -5.25 6.85
CA THR A 397 -18.65 -3.97 7.10
C THR A 397 -19.41 -3.08 8.11
N PRO A 398 -20.75 -2.90 8.05
CA PRO A 398 -21.48 -2.16 9.09
C PRO A 398 -21.52 -2.90 10.43
N PHE A 399 -21.58 -4.24 10.47
CA PHE A 399 -21.63 -4.99 11.73
C PHE A 399 -20.31 -4.93 12.50
N VAL A 400 -19.18 -5.06 11.80
CA VAL A 400 -17.85 -4.88 12.41
C VAL A 400 -17.70 -3.44 12.91
N ALA A 401 -18.13 -2.45 12.12
CA ALA A 401 -18.10 -1.05 12.54
C ALA A 401 -18.99 -0.80 13.77
N LEU A 402 -20.19 -1.38 13.85
CA LEU A 402 -21.10 -1.21 14.98
C LEU A 402 -20.62 -1.92 16.26
N LEU A 403 -20.15 -3.16 16.15
CA LEU A 403 -19.61 -3.92 17.29
C LEU A 403 -18.43 -3.21 17.93
N VAL A 404 -17.56 -2.67 17.09
CA VAL A 404 -16.41 -1.94 17.59
C VAL A 404 -16.85 -0.55 18.08
N PHE A 405 -17.89 0.10 17.50
CA PHE A 405 -18.38 1.43 17.94
C PHE A 405 -18.98 1.37 19.35
N GLY A 406 -19.66 0.27 19.66
CA GLY A 406 -20.13 -0.01 21.01
C GLY A 406 -18.99 -0.19 22.03
N TRP A 407 -17.77 -0.55 21.60
CA TRP A 407 -16.63 -0.79 22.49
C TRP A 407 -15.80 0.45 22.79
N LEU A 408 -15.85 1.48 21.94
CA LEU A 408 -15.10 2.74 22.08
C LEU A 408 -15.91 3.87 22.74
N ARG A 409 -17.16 3.62 23.11
CA ARG A 409 -17.97 4.45 24.01
C ARG A 409 -17.80 3.96 25.44
#